data_AF-A0A7V9J4B1-F1
#
_entry.id   AF-A0A7V9J4B1-F1
#
_cell.length_a   1.000
_cell.length_b   1.000
_cell.length_c   1.000
_cell.angle_alpha   90.00
_cell.angle_beta   90.00
_cell.angle_gamma   90.00
#
_symmetry.space_group_name_H-M   'P 1'
#
loop_
_entity.id
_entity.type
_entity.pdbx_description
1 polymer ?
#
loop_
_entity_poly.entity_id
_entity_poly.type
_entity_poly.pdbx_seq_one_letter_code
_entity_poly.pdbx_strand_id
1 'polypeptide(L)'
;HQATERQHRIAEERAQRAYAKMSAERKSKMKARKTRYIAVDTEKNEKTSADAKKSVMIWDTQSQEVVGNNVYDVKSPPPVGSTAKFDTYSAEYVGSGS
;
A
#
# COMPACT_ATOMS: atom_id res chain seq x y z
N HIS A 1 4.80 10.85 6.76
CA HIS A 1 4.68 12.29 6.38
C HIS A 1 3.50 12.47 5.43
N GLN A 2 3.09 13.69 5.08
CA GLN A 2 2.02 13.90 4.08
C GLN A 2 2.52 13.58 2.66
N ALA A 3 1.65 13.02 1.82
CA ALA A 3 1.95 12.71 0.44
C ALA A 3 1.92 13.97 -0.44
N THR A 4 2.73 13.95 -1.50
CA THR A 4 2.55 14.86 -2.64
C THR A 4 1.47 14.34 -3.58
N GLU A 5 0.91 15.22 -4.41
CA GLU A 5 -0.02 14.83 -5.49
C GLU A 5 0.53 13.70 -6.36
N ARG A 6 1.84 13.73 -6.64
CA ARG A 6 2.51 12.69 -7.43
C ARG A 6 2.55 11.37 -6.68
N GLN A 7 2.88 11.38 -5.39
CA GLN A 7 2.88 10.18 -4.56
C GLN A 7 1.48 9.55 -4.47
N HIS A 8 0.45 10.39 -4.29
CA HIS A 8 -0.94 9.94 -4.25
C HIS A 8 -1.37 9.30 -5.57
N ARG A 9 -1.12 9.98 -6.70
CA ARG A 9 -1.45 9.46 -8.04
C ARG A 9 -0.78 8.12 -8.33
N ILE A 10 0.51 8.00 -8.02
CA ILE A 10 1.27 6.76 -8.22
C ILE A 10 0.71 5.63 -7.35
N ALA A 11 0.38 5.93 -6.09
CA ALA A 11 -0.21 4.94 -5.19
C ALA A 11 -1.56 4.44 -5.73
N GLU A 12 -2.44 5.34 -6.17
CA GLU A 12 -3.75 5.03 -6.71
C GLU A 12 -3.65 4.12 -7.95
N GLU A 13 -2.86 4.52 -8.95
CA GLU A 13 -2.66 3.75 -10.18
C GLU A 13 -2.10 2.35 -9.90
N ARG A 14 -1.13 2.24 -8.98
CA ARG A 14 -0.52 0.96 -8.61
C ARG A 14 -1.49 0.09 -7.81
N ALA A 15 -2.28 0.68 -6.92
CA ALA A 15 -3.28 -0.03 -6.14
C ALA A 15 -4.34 -0.67 -7.05
N GLN A 16 -4.92 0.13 -7.96
CA GLN A 16 -5.91 -0.34 -8.92
C GLN A 16 -5.35 -1.48 -9.77
N ARG A 17 -4.12 -1.32 -10.29
CA ARG A 17 -3.45 -2.37 -11.06
C ARG A 17 -3.21 -3.65 -10.24
N ALA A 18 -2.68 -3.51 -9.02
CA ALA A 18 -2.39 -4.63 -8.15
C ALA A 18 -3.66 -5.40 -7.79
N TYR A 19 -4.74 -4.68 -7.44
CA TYR A 19 -6.02 -5.27 -7.07
C TYR A 19 -6.74 -5.93 -8.26
N ALA A 20 -6.65 -5.33 -9.45
CA ALA A 20 -7.18 -5.91 -10.67
C ALA A 20 -6.49 -7.24 -11.03
N LYS A 21 -5.16 -7.32 -10.86
CA LYS A 21 -4.37 -8.54 -11.14
C LYS A 21 -4.40 -9.58 -10.01
N MET A 22 -4.93 -9.24 -8.85
CA MET A 22 -4.94 -10.12 -7.69
C MET A 22 -5.84 -11.34 -7.95
N SER A 23 -5.30 -12.54 -7.73
CA SER A 23 -6.06 -13.78 -7.94
C SER A 23 -7.26 -13.88 -7.01
N ALA A 24 -8.29 -14.63 -7.43
CA ALA A 24 -9.47 -14.89 -6.62
C ALA A 24 -9.11 -15.55 -5.27
N GLU A 25 -8.12 -16.44 -5.27
CA GLU A 25 -7.62 -17.08 -4.04
C GLU A 25 -7.02 -16.06 -3.06
N ARG A 26 -6.22 -15.11 -3.57
CA ARG A 26 -5.60 -14.07 -2.75
C ARG A 26 -6.65 -13.11 -2.18
N LYS A 27 -7.63 -12.69 -3.00
CA LYS A 27 -8.79 -11.91 -2.54
C LYS A 27 -9.60 -12.65 -1.46
N SER A 28 -9.78 -13.96 -1.62
CA SER A 28 -10.45 -14.81 -0.63
C SER A 28 -9.68 -14.89 0.69
N LYS A 29 -8.35 -15.07 0.64
CA LYS A 29 -7.48 -15.06 1.83
C LYS A 29 -7.54 -13.73 2.57
N MET A 30 -7.52 -12.61 1.86
CA MET A 30 -7.71 -11.28 2.48
C MET A 30 -9.05 -11.18 3.21
N LYS A 31 -10.14 -11.61 2.57
CA LYS A 31 -11.48 -11.64 3.18
C LYS A 31 -11.53 -12.53 4.43
N ALA A 32 -10.93 -13.73 4.37
CA ALA A 32 -10.87 -14.65 5.51
C ALA A 32 -10.09 -14.07 6.70
N ARG A 33 -9.02 -13.29 6.42
CA ARG A 33 -8.22 -12.58 7.42
C ARG A 33 -8.82 -11.24 7.85
N LYS A 34 -9.99 -10.87 7.31
CA LYS A 34 -10.62 -9.55 7.50
C LYS A 34 -9.68 -8.39 7.13
N THR A 35 -8.77 -8.60 6.20
CA THR A 35 -7.86 -7.58 5.67
C THR A 35 -8.55 -6.86 4.51
N ARG A 36 -8.89 -5.58 4.73
CA ARG A 36 -9.55 -4.70 3.74
C ARG A 36 -8.56 -3.78 3.01
N TYR A 37 -7.39 -3.57 3.60
CA TYR A 37 -6.43 -2.60 3.09
C TYR A 37 -5.29 -3.28 2.36
N ILE A 38 -4.76 -2.62 1.34
CA ILE A 38 -3.49 -2.97 0.73
C ILE A 38 -2.50 -1.83 0.92
N ALA A 39 -1.23 -2.19 1.09
CA ALA A 39 -0.11 -1.29 1.20
C ALA A 39 0.67 -1.30 -0.11
N VAL A 40 0.65 -0.16 -0.81
CA VAL A 40 1.22 0.01 -2.15
C VAL A 40 2.43 0.91 -2.10
N ASP A 41 3.48 0.56 -2.85
CA ASP A 41 4.65 1.40 -3.00
C ASP A 41 4.26 2.68 -3.77
N THR A 42 4.64 3.83 -3.23
CA THR A 42 4.74 5.09 -3.96
C THR A 42 6.20 5.45 -4.19
N GLU A 43 6.47 6.65 -4.69
CA GLU A 43 7.83 7.14 -4.87
C GLU A 43 8.42 7.72 -3.58
N LYS A 44 9.75 7.63 -3.46
CA LYS A 44 10.51 8.38 -2.46
C LYS A 44 10.68 9.82 -2.94
N ASN A 45 10.70 10.77 -2.02
CA ASN A 45 11.03 12.17 -2.30
C ASN A 45 11.93 12.76 -1.20
N GLU A 46 12.17 14.07 -1.24
CA GLU A 46 13.01 14.77 -0.25
C GLU A 46 12.49 14.67 1.19
N LYS A 47 11.19 14.39 1.39
CA LYS A 47 10.59 14.20 2.72
C LYS A 47 10.71 12.76 3.21
N THR A 48 11.06 11.83 2.33
CA THR A 48 11.27 10.43 2.68
C THR A 48 12.50 10.29 3.55
N SER A 49 12.37 9.58 4.67
CA SER A 49 13.50 9.26 5.54
C SER A 49 14.65 8.60 4.76
N ALA A 50 15.89 9.01 5.04
CA ALA A 50 17.08 8.45 4.40
C ALA A 50 17.18 6.92 4.56
N ASP A 51 16.73 6.42 5.71
CA ASP A 51 16.72 5.00 6.07
C ASP A 51 15.57 4.21 5.41
N ALA A 52 14.61 4.88 4.77
CA ALA A 52 13.48 4.23 4.14
C ALA A 52 13.91 3.49 2.88
N LYS A 53 13.62 2.20 2.79
CA LYS A 53 13.77 1.44 1.55
C LYS A 53 12.59 1.66 0.60
N LYS A 54 11.39 1.85 1.16
CA LYS A 54 10.15 2.09 0.42
C LYS A 54 9.35 3.21 1.08
N SER A 55 8.60 3.93 0.26
CA SER A 55 7.54 4.82 0.71
C SER A 55 6.22 4.21 0.28
N VAL A 56 5.27 4.10 1.19
CA VAL A 56 4.06 3.30 1.02
C VAL A 56 2.84 4.14 1.35
N MET A 57 1.75 3.94 0.60
CA MET A 57 0.42 4.45 0.94
C MET A 57 -0.56 3.29 1.10
N ILE A 58 -1.64 3.55 1.83
CA ILE A 58 -2.67 2.56 2.12
C ILE A 58 -3.84 2.81 1.19
N TRP A 59 -4.33 1.76 0.56
CA TRP A 59 -5.49 1.80 -0.33
C TRP A 59 -6.57 0.85 0.18
N ASP A 60 -7.81 1.30 0.11
CA ASP A 60 -8.96 0.57 0.61
C ASP A 60 -9.64 -0.20 -0.52
N THR A 61 -9.68 -1.53 -0.41
CA THR A 61 -10.28 -2.37 -1.46
C THR A 61 -11.79 -2.26 -1.58
N GLN A 62 -12.46 -1.65 -0.59
CA GLN A 62 -13.91 -1.48 -0.57
C GLN A 62 -14.34 -0.16 -1.23
N SER A 63 -13.74 0.97 -0.84
CA SER A 63 -14.00 2.27 -1.51
C SER A 63 -13.22 2.43 -2.81
N GLN A 64 -12.17 1.63 -3.00
CA GLN A 64 -11.25 1.69 -4.13
C GLN A 64 -10.49 3.01 -4.23
N GLU A 65 -10.03 3.51 -3.09
CA GLU A 65 -9.31 4.79 -2.98
C GLU A 65 -8.18 4.70 -1.95
N VAL A 66 -7.14 5.52 -2.13
CA VAL A 66 -6.11 5.75 -1.10
C VAL A 66 -6.75 6.31 0.18
N VAL A 67 -6.35 5.77 1.32
CA VAL A 67 -6.85 6.17 2.64
C VAL A 67 -6.03 7.33 3.18
N GLY A 68 -6.69 8.49 3.31
CA GLY A 68 -6.06 9.71 3.81
C GLY A 68 -4.91 10.16 2.90
N ASN A 69 -3.97 10.91 3.47
CA ASN A 69 -2.87 11.49 2.71
C ASN A 69 -1.49 11.20 3.33
N ASN A 70 -1.38 10.06 4.03
CA ASN A 70 -0.15 9.68 4.73
C ASN A 70 0.72 8.76 3.88
N VAL A 71 2.01 9.08 3.84
CA VAL A 71 3.09 8.20 3.36
C VAL A 71 3.80 7.60 4.55
N TYR A 72 3.94 6.28 4.50
CA TYR A 72 4.65 5.45 5.46
C TYR A 72 6.02 5.10 4.89
N ASP A 73 7.06 5.58 5.55
CA ASP A 73 8.44 5.26 5.20
C ASP A 73 8.86 3.95 5.86
N VAL A 74 9.20 2.97 5.03
CA VAL A 74 9.42 1.59 5.47
C VAL A 74 10.88 1.21 5.28
N LYS A 75 11.59 1.03 6.39
CA LYS A 75 13.01 0.60 6.41
C LYS A 75 13.19 -0.86 6.01
N SER A 76 12.24 -1.72 6.38
CA SER A 76 12.24 -3.15 6.08
C SER A 76 10.87 -3.55 5.52
N PRO A 77 10.64 -3.42 4.21
CA PRO A 77 9.34 -3.75 3.63
C PRO A 77 9.06 -5.25 3.80
N PRO A 78 7.82 -5.62 4.20
CA PRO A 78 7.44 -7.02 4.31
C PRO A 78 7.42 -7.68 2.91
N PRO A 79 7.41 -9.03 2.83
CA PRO A 79 7.24 -9.70 1.55
C PRO A 79 5.88 -9.39 0.94
N VAL A 80 5.81 -9.33 -0.40
CA VAL A 80 4.53 -9.18 -1.12
C VAL A 80 3.58 -10.32 -0.75
N GLY A 81 2.33 -10.00 -0.42
CA GLY A 81 1.32 -10.96 0.06
C GLY A 81 1.31 -11.16 1.57
N SER A 82 2.24 -10.55 2.30
CA SER A 82 2.23 -10.54 3.77
C SER A 82 1.45 -9.34 4.29
N THR A 83 0.78 -9.53 5.43
CA THR A 83 0.08 -8.45 6.13
C THR A 83 1.03 -7.73 7.09
N ALA A 84 0.99 -6.41 7.11
CA ALA A 84 1.73 -5.59 8.05
C ALA A 84 0.84 -4.46 8.60
N LYS A 85 1.24 -3.92 9.75
CA LYS A 85 0.54 -2.81 10.40
C LYS A 85 1.20 -1.49 10.02
N PHE A 86 0.42 -0.56 9.47
CA PHE A 86 0.80 0.81 9.14
C PHE A 86 -0.09 1.75 9.95
N ASP A 87 0.45 2.25 11.06
CA ASP A 87 -0.32 3.02 12.05
C ASP A 87 -1.57 2.24 12.52
N THR A 88 -2.78 2.72 12.23
CA THR A 88 -4.03 2.05 12.59
C THR A 88 -4.48 0.97 11.60
N TYR A 89 -3.84 0.88 10.43
CA TYR A 89 -4.29 0.00 9.34
C TYR A 89 -3.52 -1.32 9.32
N SER A 90 -4.24 -2.44 9.30
CA SER A 90 -3.69 -3.75 8.95
C SER A 90 -3.88 -3.96 7.46
N ALA A 91 -2.78 -3.96 6.70
CA ALA A 91 -2.81 -3.95 5.25
C ALA A 91 -1.93 -5.05 4.66
N GLU A 92 -2.39 -5.66 3.58
CA GLU A 92 -1.56 -6.59 2.80
C GLU A 92 -0.60 -5.82 1.92
N TYR A 93 0.70 -6.09 2.02
CA TYR A 93 1.69 -5.44 1.19
C TYR A 93 1.68 -6.02 -0.22
N VAL A 94 1.50 -5.14 -1.21
CA VAL A 94 1.43 -5.51 -2.63
C VAL A 94 2.58 -4.93 -3.46
N GLY A 95 3.48 -4.14 -2.84
CA GLY A 95 4.60 -3.50 -3.52
C GLY A 95 4.14 -2.54 -4.62
N SER A 96 4.82 -2.54 -5.77
CA SER A 96 4.53 -1.66 -6.91
C SER A 96 3.41 -2.16 -7.84
N GLY A 97 2.76 -3.29 -7.54
CA GLY A 97 1.67 -3.83 -8.38
C GLY A 97 2.13 -4.46 -9.71
N SER A 98 3.38 -4.91 -9.78
CA SER A 98 4.05 -5.54 -10.93
C SER A 98 4.65 -6.88 -10.54
#